data_AF-A0A939JR87-F1
#
_entry.id   AF-A0A939JR87-F1
#
_cell.length_a   1.000
_cell.length_b   1.000
_cell.length_c   1.000
_cell.angle_alpha   90.00
_cell.angle_beta   90.00
_cell.angle_gamma   90.00
#
_symmetry.space_group_name_H-M   'P 1'
#
loop_
_entity.id
_entity.type
_entity.pdbx_description
1 polymer ?
#
loop_
_entity_poly.entity_id
_entity_poly.type
_entity_poly.pdbx_seq_one_letter_code
_entity_poly.pdbx_strand_id
1 'polypeptide(L)'
;MRARVFAVTLVIAAVAAAATQATAQPAKPHPKTPAAWCKSQGGDPATYRPLYDSGPKLTPLGGQRELCEFSAKDTSHIVVATDTLDADLPTLAALAYVRKPPLPEHPQGNPSAAYCAAIGGTTQFGNRKSDTGGWIKSGDPIDRDHLRSMCLFADGSTIDAWGLTYHAHGVIRGADLEHKFRATIPAGT
;
A
#
# COMPACT_ATOMS: atom_id res chain seq x y z
N MET A 1 71.91 -19.35 54.39
CA MET A 1 70.49 -19.77 54.25
C MET A 1 70.02 -19.29 52.87
N ARG A 2 69.58 -20.21 52.02
CA ARG A 2 69.14 -19.95 50.63
C ARG A 2 67.68 -19.48 50.64
N ALA A 3 67.35 -18.37 49.98
CA ALA A 3 65.97 -17.99 49.69
C ALA A 3 65.76 -17.98 48.17
N ARG A 4 64.73 -18.72 47.74
CA ARG A 4 64.43 -19.11 46.37
C ARG A 4 63.70 -18.02 45.60
N VAL A 5 64.05 -17.91 44.32
CA VAL A 5 63.39 -17.16 43.25
C VAL A 5 62.07 -17.84 42.89
N PHE A 6 61.00 -17.06 42.68
CA PHE A 6 59.83 -17.48 41.91
C PHE A 6 59.55 -16.42 40.85
N ALA A 7 59.85 -16.75 39.60
CA ALA A 7 59.43 -16.00 38.42
C ALA A 7 58.07 -16.57 37.97
N VAL A 8 57.06 -15.71 37.85
CA VAL A 8 55.74 -16.07 37.31
C VAL A 8 55.71 -15.60 35.86
N THR A 9 55.74 -16.56 34.94
CA THR A 9 55.62 -16.32 33.49
C THR A 9 54.13 -16.29 33.13
N LEU A 10 53.62 -15.12 32.74
CA LEU A 10 52.25 -14.94 32.26
C LEU A 10 52.20 -15.31 30.77
N VAL A 11 51.52 -16.39 30.42
CA VAL A 11 51.26 -16.78 29.02
C VAL A 11 50.01 -16.05 28.54
N ILE A 12 50.16 -15.07 27.65
CA ILE A 12 49.06 -14.40 26.97
C ILE A 12 48.73 -15.20 25.72
N ALA A 13 47.63 -15.95 25.73
CA ALA A 13 47.10 -16.61 24.54
C ALA A 13 46.27 -15.60 23.72
N ALA A 14 46.79 -15.18 22.57
CA ALA A 14 46.07 -14.34 21.62
C ALA A 14 45.13 -15.22 20.77
N VAL A 15 43.83 -15.16 21.04
CA VAL A 15 42.80 -15.78 20.20
C VAL A 15 42.47 -14.78 19.07
N ALA A 16 42.98 -15.04 17.87
CA ALA A 16 42.61 -14.27 16.68
C ALA A 16 41.21 -14.69 16.22
N ALA A 17 40.20 -13.90 16.55
CA ALA A 17 38.85 -14.06 16.01
C ALA A 17 38.84 -13.61 14.55
N ALA A 18 38.78 -14.56 13.61
CA ALA A 18 38.56 -14.29 12.20
C ALA A 18 37.12 -13.80 12.00
N ALA A 19 36.92 -12.49 11.94
CA ALA A 19 35.66 -11.89 11.56
C ALA A 19 35.46 -12.02 10.05
N THR A 20 34.61 -12.97 9.63
CA THR A 20 34.07 -13.03 8.28
C THR A 20 33.19 -11.79 8.06
N GLN A 21 33.75 -10.75 7.45
CA GLN A 21 32.97 -9.61 6.95
C GLN A 21 32.17 -10.09 5.74
N ALA A 22 30.89 -10.40 5.95
CA ALA A 22 29.93 -10.52 4.87
C ALA A 22 29.85 -9.15 4.17
N THR A 23 30.39 -9.06 2.96
CA THR A 23 30.27 -7.86 2.13
C THR A 23 28.80 -7.68 1.77
N ALA A 24 28.15 -6.71 2.41
CA ALA A 24 26.79 -6.31 2.07
C ALA A 24 26.77 -5.90 0.58
N GLN A 25 26.01 -6.63 -0.24
CA GLN A 25 25.78 -6.24 -1.62
C GLN A 25 25.15 -4.83 -1.64
N PRO A 26 25.57 -3.94 -2.55
CA PRO A 26 24.95 -2.63 -2.71
C PRO A 26 23.45 -2.82 -2.96
N ALA A 27 22.61 -2.23 -2.12
CA ALA A 27 21.17 -2.23 -2.34
C ALA A 27 20.89 -1.59 -3.71
N LYS A 28 20.00 -2.20 -4.50
CA LYS A 28 19.56 -1.60 -5.76
C LYS A 28 19.04 -0.19 -5.47
N PRO A 29 19.49 0.85 -6.21
CA PRO A 29 18.99 2.20 -6.00
C PRO A 29 17.47 2.21 -6.13
N HIS A 30 16.81 2.83 -5.17
CA HIS A 30 15.36 2.97 -5.22
C HIS A 30 14.93 3.83 -6.42
N PRO A 31 13.78 3.53 -7.06
CA PRO A 31 13.17 4.42 -8.04
C PRO A 31 12.96 5.83 -7.48
N LYS A 32 13.18 6.83 -8.34
CA LYS A 32 13.20 8.25 -7.97
C LYS A 32 11.81 8.91 -7.85
N THR A 33 10.75 8.24 -8.30
CA THR A 33 9.38 8.75 -8.25
C THR A 33 8.38 7.65 -7.89
N PRO A 34 7.22 8.00 -7.32
CA PRO A 34 6.15 7.05 -7.04
C PRO A 34 5.69 6.27 -8.28
N ALA A 35 5.57 6.94 -9.43
CA ALA A 35 5.26 6.32 -10.72
C ALA A 35 6.28 5.24 -11.11
N ALA A 36 7.57 5.50 -10.87
CA ALA A 36 8.65 4.59 -11.22
C ALA A 36 8.65 3.37 -10.28
N TRP A 37 8.30 3.55 -9.00
CA TRP A 37 8.08 2.42 -8.08
C TRP A 37 6.92 1.55 -8.56
N CYS A 38 5.76 2.15 -8.87
CA CYS A 38 4.63 1.45 -9.47
C CYS A 38 5.02 0.57 -10.66
N LYS A 39 5.75 1.14 -11.64
CA LYS A 39 6.27 0.39 -12.80
C LYS A 39 7.20 -0.75 -12.40
N SER A 40 8.09 -0.51 -11.44
CA SER A 40 9.01 -1.55 -10.95
C SER A 40 8.30 -2.73 -10.28
N GLN A 41 7.08 -2.49 -9.76
CA GLN A 41 6.21 -3.51 -9.17
C GLN A 41 5.29 -4.20 -10.20
N GLY A 42 5.41 -3.84 -11.48
CA GLY A 42 4.60 -4.39 -12.57
C GLY A 42 3.21 -3.77 -12.72
N GLY A 43 3.00 -2.57 -12.17
CA GLY A 43 1.78 -1.79 -12.38
C GLY A 43 1.97 -0.69 -13.43
N ASP A 44 0.86 -0.15 -13.91
CA ASP A 44 0.81 0.97 -14.85
C ASP A 44 0.34 2.25 -14.16
N PRO A 45 1.21 3.26 -13.98
CA PRO A 45 0.81 4.53 -13.39
C PRO A 45 -0.02 5.33 -14.39
N ALA A 46 -1.16 5.86 -13.93
CA ALA A 46 -2.03 6.71 -14.71
C ALA A 46 -2.62 7.84 -13.86
N THR A 47 -2.97 8.95 -14.51
CA THR A 47 -3.60 10.09 -13.84
C THR A 47 -5.10 9.87 -13.73
N TYR A 48 -5.65 9.99 -12.53
CA TYR A 48 -7.08 9.92 -12.27
C TYR A 48 -7.62 11.26 -11.80
N ARG A 49 -8.88 11.53 -12.17
CA ARG A 49 -9.63 12.70 -11.73
C ARG A 49 -10.78 12.26 -10.84
N PRO A 50 -11.02 12.93 -9.70
CA PRO A 50 -12.21 12.71 -8.91
C PRO A 50 -13.44 13.32 -9.61
N LEU A 51 -14.57 12.62 -9.53
CA LEU A 51 -15.87 13.09 -10.01
C LEU A 51 -16.89 12.94 -8.89
N TYR A 52 -17.69 14.00 -8.71
CA TYR A 52 -18.87 13.97 -7.87
C TYR A 52 -20.03 13.33 -8.62
N ASP A 53 -20.69 12.35 -8.01
CA ASP A 53 -21.89 11.73 -8.58
C ASP A 53 -23.14 12.35 -7.96
N SER A 54 -23.89 13.10 -8.78
CA SER A 54 -25.14 13.75 -8.37
C SER A 54 -26.39 12.94 -8.72
N GLY A 55 -26.25 11.77 -9.35
CA GLY A 55 -27.35 10.96 -9.89
C GLY A 55 -27.47 11.07 -11.42
N PRO A 56 -27.99 12.16 -12.01
CA PRO A 56 -28.13 12.25 -13.46
C PRO A 56 -26.81 12.57 -14.17
N LYS A 57 -25.81 13.11 -13.46
CA LYS A 57 -24.55 13.57 -14.04
C LYS A 57 -23.35 13.32 -13.11
N LEU A 58 -22.23 12.93 -13.72
CA LEU A 58 -20.91 12.97 -13.11
C LEU A 58 -20.28 14.34 -13.37
N THR A 59 -19.89 15.02 -12.30
CA THR A 59 -19.25 16.34 -12.36
C THR A 59 -17.77 16.20 -12.03
N PRO A 60 -16.84 16.51 -12.97
CA PRO A 60 -15.42 16.52 -12.69
C PRO A 60 -15.04 17.51 -11.59
N LEU A 61 -14.19 17.07 -10.66
CA LEU A 61 -13.61 17.91 -9.62
C LEU A 61 -12.19 18.35 -10.00
N GLY A 62 -11.69 19.39 -9.32
CA GLY A 62 -10.42 20.05 -9.67
C GLY A 62 -9.17 19.20 -9.41
N GLY A 63 -9.25 18.22 -8.52
CA GLY A 63 -8.11 17.36 -8.15
C GLY A 63 -7.65 16.45 -9.28
N GLN A 64 -6.38 16.04 -9.23
CA GLN A 64 -5.83 14.93 -10.01
C GLN A 64 -4.86 14.18 -9.11
N ARG A 65 -4.77 12.86 -9.28
CA ARG A 65 -3.79 12.04 -8.57
C ARG A 65 -3.31 10.93 -9.47
N GLU A 66 -2.02 10.64 -9.38
CA GLU A 66 -1.46 9.48 -10.06
C GLU A 66 -1.75 8.22 -9.24
N LEU A 67 -2.38 7.24 -9.87
CA LEU A 67 -2.65 5.94 -9.30
C LEU A 67 -1.94 4.85 -10.11
N CYS A 68 -1.52 3.80 -9.43
CA CYS A 68 -0.95 2.60 -9.98
C CYS A 68 -2.06 1.57 -10.24
N GLU A 69 -2.26 1.21 -11.50
CA GLU A 69 -3.20 0.17 -11.90
C GLU A 69 -2.47 -1.17 -12.05
N PHE A 70 -2.98 -2.22 -11.42
CA PHE A 70 -2.54 -3.58 -11.64
C PHE A 70 -3.67 -4.39 -12.25
N SER A 71 -3.43 -4.98 -13.42
CA SER A 71 -4.44 -5.73 -14.17
C SER A 71 -4.05 -7.20 -14.30
N ALA A 72 -5.04 -8.09 -14.18
CA ALA A 72 -4.90 -9.52 -14.33
C ALA A 72 -5.37 -10.00 -15.71
N LYS A 73 -5.06 -11.27 -16.03
CA LYS A 73 -5.54 -11.94 -17.25
C LYS A 73 -7.06 -12.09 -17.31
N ASP A 74 -7.71 -12.16 -16.16
CA ASP A 74 -9.17 -12.24 -16.04
C ASP A 74 -9.86 -10.88 -16.14
N THR A 75 -9.12 -9.84 -16.56
CA THR A 75 -9.56 -8.43 -16.69
C THR A 75 -9.89 -7.73 -15.37
N SER A 76 -9.76 -8.43 -14.24
CA SER A 76 -9.83 -7.78 -12.93
C SER A 76 -8.65 -6.83 -12.76
N HIS A 77 -8.90 -5.77 -11.99
CA HIS A 77 -7.88 -4.79 -11.66
C HIS A 77 -8.04 -4.32 -10.22
N ILE A 78 -6.94 -3.84 -9.68
CA ILE A 78 -6.86 -3.07 -8.43
C ILE A 78 -6.06 -1.81 -8.69
N VAL A 79 -6.50 -0.71 -8.09
CA VAL A 79 -5.86 0.59 -8.22
C VAL A 79 -5.43 1.09 -6.83
N VAL A 80 -4.23 1.64 -6.72
CA VAL A 80 -3.69 2.23 -5.48
C VAL A 80 -2.95 3.50 -5.82
N ALA A 81 -3.01 4.54 -4.98
CA ALA A 81 -2.25 5.76 -5.27
C ALA A 81 -0.74 5.48 -5.33
N THR A 82 -0.03 6.07 -6.29
CA THR A 82 1.40 5.75 -6.46
C THR A 82 2.22 6.13 -5.23
N ASP A 83 1.89 7.26 -4.61
CA ASP A 83 2.47 7.73 -3.34
C ASP A 83 2.18 6.81 -2.15
N THR A 84 1.06 6.08 -2.16
CA THR A 84 0.70 5.09 -1.14
C THR A 84 1.56 3.84 -1.28
N LEU A 85 1.81 3.41 -2.52
CA LEU A 85 2.66 2.26 -2.83
C LEU A 85 4.14 2.57 -2.55
N ASP A 86 4.55 3.81 -2.81
CA ASP A 86 5.92 4.30 -2.71
C ASP A 86 6.31 4.87 -1.35
N ALA A 87 5.39 4.90 -0.38
CA ALA A 87 5.67 5.47 0.94
C ALA A 87 6.81 4.73 1.65
N ASP A 88 7.73 5.48 2.28
CA ASP A 88 8.85 4.92 3.06
C ASP A 88 8.39 4.37 4.43
N LEU A 89 7.21 4.77 4.90
CA LEU A 89 6.59 4.30 6.14
C LEU A 89 5.23 3.62 5.86
N PRO A 90 4.79 2.68 6.71
CA PRO A 90 3.48 2.07 6.58
C PRO A 90 2.35 3.10 6.55
N THR A 91 1.51 3.04 5.54
CA THR A 91 0.29 3.84 5.42
C THR A 91 -0.93 3.06 5.93
N LEU A 92 -2.01 3.75 6.25
CA LEU A 92 -3.27 3.14 6.65
C LEU A 92 -3.86 2.25 5.54
N ALA A 93 -3.75 2.64 4.27
CA ALA A 93 -4.15 1.81 3.13
C ALA A 93 -3.32 0.53 3.02
N ALA A 94 -1.98 0.62 3.19
CA ALA A 94 -1.11 -0.54 3.16
C ALA A 94 -1.38 -1.49 4.33
N LEU A 95 -1.58 -0.95 5.54
CA LEU A 95 -1.96 -1.71 6.73
C LEU A 95 -3.31 -2.40 6.54
N ALA A 96 -4.30 -1.70 5.99
CA ALA A 96 -5.62 -2.26 5.70
C ALA A 96 -5.54 -3.42 4.70
N TYR A 97 -4.74 -3.28 3.64
CA TYR A 97 -4.54 -4.33 2.66
C TYR A 97 -3.84 -5.55 3.28
N VAL A 98 -2.69 -5.35 3.93
CA VAL A 98 -1.87 -6.47 4.44
C VAL A 98 -2.54 -7.19 5.62
N ARG A 99 -3.14 -6.45 6.55
CA ARG A 99 -3.74 -7.04 7.76
C ARG A 99 -5.10 -7.68 7.52
N LYS A 100 -5.79 -7.32 6.42
CA LYS A 100 -7.12 -7.85 6.07
C LYS A 100 -8.09 -7.89 7.26
N PRO A 101 -8.45 -6.74 7.88
CA PRO A 101 -9.47 -6.73 8.93
C PRO A 101 -10.75 -7.46 8.48
N PRO A 102 -11.48 -8.10 9.39
CA PRO A 102 -12.72 -8.78 9.02
C PRO A 102 -13.75 -7.79 8.50
N LEU A 103 -14.59 -8.24 7.56
CA LEU A 103 -15.71 -7.44 7.09
C LEU A 103 -16.75 -7.24 8.19
N PRO A 104 -17.49 -6.12 8.18
CA PRO A 104 -18.64 -5.95 9.06
C PRO A 104 -19.70 -7.02 8.78
N GLU A 105 -20.34 -7.56 9.83
CA GLU A 105 -21.32 -8.66 9.71
C GLU A 105 -22.60 -8.26 8.96
N HIS A 106 -23.01 -6.99 9.07
CA HIS A 106 -24.26 -6.47 8.50
C HIS A 106 -24.03 -5.12 7.80
N PRO A 107 -23.29 -5.08 6.68
CA PRO A 107 -23.04 -3.85 5.96
C PRO A 107 -24.35 -3.29 5.40
N GLN A 108 -24.56 -1.98 5.55
CA GLN A 108 -25.71 -1.28 4.98
C GLN A 108 -25.28 -0.52 3.73
N GLY A 109 -26.06 -0.63 2.65
CA GLY A 109 -25.76 0.04 1.40
C GLY A 109 -24.65 -0.66 0.59
N ASN A 110 -23.77 0.12 -0.02
CA ASN A 110 -22.68 -0.41 -0.83
C ASN A 110 -21.65 -1.15 0.07
N PRO A 111 -21.38 -2.45 -0.17
CA PRO A 111 -20.47 -3.23 0.67
C PRO A 111 -19.04 -2.68 0.76
N SER A 112 -18.48 -2.16 -0.33
CA SER A 112 -17.10 -1.63 -0.30
C SER A 112 -17.00 -0.30 0.42
N ALA A 113 -18.03 0.54 0.31
CA ALA A 113 -18.14 1.76 1.11
C ALA A 113 -18.28 1.44 2.61
N ALA A 114 -19.14 0.47 2.95
CA ALA A 114 -19.32 0.02 4.33
C ALA A 114 -18.04 -0.57 4.92
N TYR A 115 -17.32 -1.40 4.15
CA TYR A 115 -16.04 -1.98 4.57
C TYR A 115 -14.97 -0.90 4.74
N CYS A 116 -14.82 0.00 3.76
CA CYS A 116 -13.91 1.13 3.85
C CYS A 116 -14.15 2.00 5.10
N ALA A 117 -15.42 2.29 5.40
CA ALA A 117 -15.78 3.02 6.62
C ALA A 117 -15.43 2.24 7.91
N ALA A 118 -15.68 0.93 7.93
CA ALA A 118 -15.40 0.08 9.09
C ALA A 118 -13.90 0.01 9.45
N ILE A 119 -13.02 0.18 8.46
CA ILE A 119 -11.55 0.18 8.65
C ILE A 119 -10.96 1.58 8.78
N GLY A 120 -11.80 2.61 8.99
CA GLY A 120 -11.36 3.99 9.24
C GLY A 120 -11.04 4.81 7.99
N GLY A 121 -11.42 4.33 6.81
CA GLY A 121 -11.38 5.09 5.57
C GLY A 121 -12.72 5.73 5.20
N THR A 122 -12.76 6.38 4.04
CA THR A 122 -13.99 6.92 3.45
C THR A 122 -13.98 6.79 1.93
N THR A 123 -15.16 6.55 1.36
CA THR A 123 -15.44 6.68 -0.08
C THR A 123 -16.31 7.90 -0.38
N GLN A 124 -16.61 8.73 0.63
CA GLN A 124 -17.53 9.86 0.52
C GLN A 124 -16.82 11.10 -0.04
N PHE A 125 -17.57 11.89 -0.82
CA PHE A 125 -17.12 13.14 -1.43
C PHE A 125 -17.75 14.37 -0.76
N GLY A 126 -18.45 14.16 0.37
CA GLY A 126 -19.10 15.19 1.16
C GLY A 126 -19.59 14.63 2.50
N ASN A 127 -20.43 15.41 3.20
CA ASN A 127 -20.87 15.10 4.56
C ASN A 127 -22.20 14.34 4.63
N ARG A 128 -22.92 14.22 3.51
CA ARG A 128 -24.19 13.50 3.42
C ARG A 128 -23.96 12.13 2.83
N LYS A 129 -24.79 11.15 3.21
CA LYS A 129 -24.73 9.79 2.64
C LYS A 129 -24.90 9.74 1.12
N SER A 130 -25.58 10.75 0.55
CA SER A 130 -25.77 10.91 -0.89
C SER A 130 -24.58 11.53 -1.62
N ASP A 131 -23.58 12.04 -0.89
CA ASP A 131 -22.42 12.73 -1.48
C ASP A 131 -21.41 11.67 -1.95
N THR A 132 -21.77 11.00 -3.04
CA THR A 132 -20.99 9.92 -3.65
C THR A 132 -20.13 10.44 -4.80
N GLY A 133 -19.24 9.57 -5.27
CA GLY A 133 -18.34 9.89 -6.37
C GLY A 133 -17.36 8.76 -6.59
N GLY A 134 -16.33 9.07 -7.35
CA GLY A 134 -15.24 8.15 -7.61
C GLY A 134 -14.18 8.80 -8.47
N TRP A 135 -13.29 7.99 -9.01
CA TRP A 135 -12.14 8.43 -9.78
C TRP A 135 -12.18 7.78 -11.16
N ILE A 136 -12.02 8.57 -12.21
CA ILE A 136 -11.92 8.07 -13.58
C ILE A 136 -10.52 8.37 -14.11
N LYS A 137 -9.93 7.39 -14.78
CA LYS A 137 -8.62 7.50 -15.43
C LYS A 137 -8.70 8.52 -16.56
N SER A 138 -7.67 9.34 -16.70
CA SER A 138 -7.62 10.34 -17.76
C SER A 138 -7.59 9.66 -19.12
N GLY A 139 -8.52 10.03 -20.00
CA GLY A 139 -8.71 9.42 -21.31
C GLY A 139 -9.87 8.41 -21.37
N ASP A 140 -10.33 7.90 -20.23
CA ASP A 140 -11.49 7.01 -20.18
C ASP A 140 -12.81 7.81 -20.36
N PRO A 141 -13.88 7.15 -20.85
CA PRO A 141 -15.22 7.72 -20.86
C PRO A 141 -15.68 8.19 -19.47
N ILE A 142 -16.38 9.32 -19.43
CA ILE A 142 -16.98 9.84 -18.20
C ILE A 142 -18.34 9.17 -17.98
N ASP A 143 -18.32 7.96 -17.43
CA ASP A 143 -19.50 7.19 -17.05
C ASP A 143 -19.26 6.38 -15.75
N ARG A 144 -20.28 5.63 -15.31
CA ARG A 144 -20.23 4.87 -14.06
C ARG A 144 -19.48 3.54 -14.17
N ASP A 145 -19.28 3.03 -15.38
CA ASP A 145 -18.55 1.78 -15.60
C ASP A 145 -17.03 2.01 -15.44
N HIS A 146 -16.59 3.25 -15.69
CA HIS A 146 -15.21 3.70 -15.47
C HIS A 146 -14.98 4.35 -14.10
N LEU A 147 -16.05 4.62 -13.34
CA LEU A 147 -15.98 5.27 -12.03
C LEU A 147 -15.43 4.31 -10.96
N ARG A 148 -14.18 4.53 -10.53
CA ARG A 148 -13.53 3.73 -9.49
C ARG A 148 -13.87 4.27 -8.11
N SER A 149 -14.41 3.41 -7.25
CA SER A 149 -14.60 3.71 -5.83
C SER A 149 -13.27 3.53 -5.10
N MET A 150 -12.74 4.62 -4.53
CA MET A 150 -11.48 4.61 -3.79
C MET A 150 -11.77 4.74 -2.30
N CYS A 151 -11.08 3.96 -1.48
CA CYS A 151 -11.03 4.11 -0.04
C CYS A 151 -9.86 5.04 0.33
N LEU A 152 -10.18 6.23 0.82
CA LEU A 152 -9.24 7.25 1.28
C LEU A 152 -9.13 7.19 2.80
N PHE A 153 -7.91 7.18 3.33
CA PHE A 153 -7.63 7.18 4.77
C PHE A 153 -7.18 8.56 5.27
N ALA A 154 -7.18 8.74 6.59
CA ALA A 154 -6.85 10.01 7.24
C ALA A 154 -5.38 10.47 7.02
N ASP A 155 -4.48 9.55 6.71
CA ASP A 155 -3.09 9.85 6.32
C ASP A 155 -2.94 10.22 4.83
N GLY A 156 -4.06 10.34 4.11
CA GLY A 156 -4.10 10.64 2.67
C GLY A 156 -3.83 9.44 1.78
N SER A 157 -3.49 8.27 2.35
CA SER A 157 -3.28 7.05 1.56
C SER A 157 -4.58 6.55 0.94
N THR A 158 -4.50 5.94 -0.23
CA THR A 158 -5.71 5.62 -1.02
C THR A 158 -5.55 4.36 -1.85
N ILE A 159 -6.57 3.51 -1.81
CA ILE A 159 -6.61 2.22 -2.50
C ILE A 159 -8.04 1.89 -2.92
N ASP A 160 -8.21 1.11 -3.98
CA ASP A 160 -9.50 0.64 -4.49
C ASP A 160 -10.32 -0.02 -3.38
N ALA A 161 -11.52 0.52 -3.12
CA ALA A 161 -12.39 0.05 -2.06
C ALA A 161 -12.88 -1.38 -2.32
N TRP A 162 -13.20 -1.72 -3.57
CA TRP A 162 -13.61 -3.07 -3.93
C TRP A 162 -12.41 -4.03 -3.89
N GLY A 163 -11.23 -3.59 -4.31
CA GLY A 163 -9.98 -4.34 -4.15
C GLY A 163 -9.78 -4.81 -2.71
N LEU A 164 -9.93 -3.89 -1.74
CA LEU A 164 -9.89 -4.22 -0.32
C LEU A 164 -10.98 -5.22 0.11
N THR A 165 -12.23 -4.98 -0.28
CA THR A 165 -13.37 -5.85 0.10
C THR A 165 -13.20 -7.28 -0.42
N TYR A 166 -12.82 -7.44 -1.69
CA TYR A 166 -12.57 -8.76 -2.27
C TYR A 166 -11.37 -9.44 -1.61
N HIS A 167 -10.30 -8.69 -1.32
CA HIS A 167 -9.12 -9.24 -0.66
C HIS A 167 -9.42 -9.77 0.75
N ALA A 168 -10.26 -9.08 1.52
CA ALA A 168 -10.73 -9.55 2.83
C ALA A 168 -11.52 -10.87 2.76
N HIS A 169 -12.07 -11.21 1.59
CA HIS A 169 -12.71 -12.50 1.30
C HIS A 169 -11.78 -13.50 0.57
N GLY A 170 -10.48 -13.23 0.51
CA GLY A 170 -9.50 -14.12 -0.12
C GLY A 170 -9.46 -14.05 -1.65
N VAL A 171 -10.14 -13.08 -2.27
CA VAL A 171 -10.14 -12.87 -3.72
C VAL A 171 -9.17 -11.75 -4.08
N ILE A 172 -8.13 -12.06 -4.85
CA ILE A 172 -7.19 -11.07 -5.38
C ILE A 172 -7.74 -10.53 -6.70
N ARG A 173 -7.81 -9.20 -6.81
CA ARG A 173 -8.13 -8.49 -8.07
C ARG A 173 -6.86 -7.89 -8.64
N GLY A 174 -6.60 -8.06 -9.93
CA GLY A 174 -5.41 -7.52 -10.58
C GLY A 174 -4.12 -8.21 -10.12
N ALA A 175 -3.47 -7.67 -9.09
CA ALA A 175 -2.27 -8.28 -8.53
C ALA A 175 -2.30 -8.22 -7.01
N ASP A 176 -1.64 -9.19 -6.37
CA ASP A 176 -1.48 -9.15 -4.93
C ASP A 176 -0.47 -8.05 -4.53
N LEU A 177 -0.92 -7.11 -3.70
CA LEU A 177 -0.12 -5.97 -3.26
C LEU A 177 0.73 -6.26 -2.01
N GLU A 178 0.60 -7.43 -1.36
CA GLU A 178 1.23 -7.72 -0.06
C GLU A 178 2.75 -7.45 -0.05
N HIS A 179 3.43 -7.70 -1.17
CA HIS A 179 4.87 -7.47 -1.31
C HIS A 179 5.24 -6.36 -2.30
N LYS A 180 4.28 -5.49 -2.65
CA LYS A 180 4.48 -4.39 -3.61
C LYS A 180 4.66 -3.02 -2.96
N PHE A 181 4.28 -2.88 -1.69
CA PHE A 181 4.56 -1.66 -0.92
C PHE A 181 6.07 -1.51 -0.70
N ARG A 182 6.57 -0.27 -0.80
CA ARG A 182 7.97 0.03 -0.50
C ARG A 182 8.27 -0.19 0.98
N ALA A 183 7.44 0.37 1.85
CA ALA A 183 7.56 0.18 3.28
C ALA A 183 7.36 -1.30 3.66
N THR A 184 8.15 -1.77 4.62
CA THR A 184 7.85 -3.04 5.30
C THR A 184 6.60 -2.86 6.15
N ILE A 185 5.53 -3.58 5.80
CA ILE A 185 4.26 -3.51 6.51
C ILE A 185 4.23 -4.60 7.59
N PRO A 186 4.08 -4.25 8.88
CA PRO A 186 3.97 -5.25 9.93
C PRO A 186 2.71 -6.11 9.74
N ALA A 187 2.89 -7.43 9.65
CA ALA A 187 1.78 -8.38 9.73
C ALA A 187 1.00 -8.12 11.03
N GLY A 188 -0.34 -8.19 10.95
CA GLY A 188 -1.18 -8.06 12.14
C GLY A 188 -0.83 -9.16 13.15
N THR A 189 -0.78 -8.80 14.43
CA THR A 189 -0.69 -9.75 15.55
C THR A 189 -2.01 -10.47 15.76
#